data_AF-A0A940E5N9-F1
#
_entry.id   AF-A0A940E5N9-F1
#
_cell.length_a   1.000
_cell.length_b   1.000
_cell.length_c   1.000
_cell.angle_alpha   90.00
_cell.angle_beta   90.00
_cell.angle_gamma   90.00
#
_symmetry.space_group_name_H-M   'P 1'
#
loop_
_entity.id
_entity.type
_entity.pdbx_description
1 polymer ?
#
loop_
_entity_poly.entity_id
_entity_poly.type
_entity_poly.pdbx_seq_one_letter_code
_entity_poly.pdbx_strand_id
1 'polypeptide(L)'
;MAKTLKTWGEGGGFGEGNWPRLKAAIEFQEVLGGGFNSCSLNDPRTFEGEWSENPSRTPDHFSSPAQYRAWRHIMISGLEAFSGQKSRKTQVAEEGKDNWLRLRDSCKKRGFGAVHENNLLALRRYALKAGVSPAEVTKPWAESVQKDLEQSERAVFRAGVGALDCVRADDDISRTFNLSREPIGQLEKKLPPNAENPLPPILAAEVGAWLEGLKAGEPVGFRGRMRPPVSESWIRQNRFAIAWYWQRFSTVFPDESDPEMAFLAASETVQRISRSCFQHGPQQPNPDFKVGYFKNILLFLQRWNPQLTMPNQ
;
A
#
# COMPACT_ATOMS: atom_id res chain seq x y z
N MET A 1 27.80 41.00 -9.08
CA MET A 1 27.20 40.32 -7.91
C MET A 1 27.34 38.80 -7.96
N ALA A 2 26.76 38.10 -8.95
CA ALA A 2 26.84 36.62 -9.02
C ALA A 2 28.27 36.05 -9.08
N LYS A 3 29.20 36.74 -9.77
CA LYS A 3 30.60 36.33 -9.89
C LYS A 3 31.36 36.47 -8.55
N THR A 4 31.13 37.55 -7.81
CA THR A 4 31.75 37.84 -6.50
C THR A 4 31.28 36.86 -5.42
N LEU A 5 29.98 36.55 -5.39
CA LEU A 5 29.39 35.59 -4.46
C LEU A 5 29.88 34.16 -4.72
N LYS A 6 30.07 33.79 -5.99
CA LYS A 6 30.68 32.51 -6.39
C LYS A 6 32.13 32.40 -5.89
N THR A 7 32.93 33.46 -6.03
CA THR A 7 34.33 33.46 -5.53
C THR A 7 34.40 33.30 -4.01
N TRP A 8 33.47 33.89 -3.25
CA TRP A 8 33.42 33.76 -1.79
C TRP A 8 33.10 32.35 -1.32
N GLY A 9 32.10 31.68 -1.91
CA GLY A 9 31.81 30.33 -1.46
C GLY A 9 32.79 29.27 -1.99
N GLU A 10 33.48 29.52 -3.12
CA GLU A 10 34.57 28.65 -3.56
C GLU A 10 35.76 28.79 -2.60
N GLY A 11 36.04 30.00 -2.13
CA GLY A 11 37.05 30.27 -1.09
C GLY A 11 36.69 29.72 0.30
N GLY A 12 35.41 29.49 0.59
CA GLY A 12 34.91 28.91 1.84
C GLY A 12 34.67 27.39 1.79
N GLY A 13 34.95 26.73 0.65
CA GLY A 13 34.82 25.27 0.51
C GLY A 13 33.39 24.75 0.19
N PHE A 14 32.49 25.59 -0.32
CA PHE A 14 31.12 25.18 -0.65
C PHE A 14 31.04 24.55 -2.05
N GLY A 15 30.52 23.31 -2.14
CA GLY A 15 30.23 22.65 -3.41
C GLY A 15 29.03 23.26 -4.17
N GLU A 16 28.94 23.00 -5.47
CA GLU A 16 27.83 23.44 -6.32
C GLU A 16 26.48 22.95 -5.78
N GLY A 17 25.60 23.88 -5.40
CA GLY A 17 24.22 23.59 -4.96
C GLY A 17 23.75 24.35 -3.71
N ASN A 18 24.67 24.84 -2.87
CA ASN A 18 24.33 25.60 -1.65
C ASN A 18 24.23 27.12 -1.85
N TRP A 19 24.54 27.60 -3.05
CA TRP A 19 24.54 29.02 -3.44
C TRP A 19 23.22 29.78 -3.19
N PRO A 20 22.04 29.19 -3.45
CA PRO A 20 20.78 29.90 -3.19
C PRO A 20 20.56 30.20 -1.71
N ARG A 21 21.11 29.37 -0.81
CA ARG A 21 20.96 29.52 0.66
C ARG A 21 21.88 30.60 1.22
N LEU A 22 23.13 30.65 0.75
CA LEU A 22 24.09 31.70 1.13
C LEU A 22 23.65 33.06 0.61
N LYS A 23 23.18 33.10 -0.64
CA LYS A 23 22.65 34.32 -1.26
C LYS A 23 21.43 34.84 -0.50
N ALA A 24 20.49 33.97 -0.11
CA ALA A 24 19.33 34.36 0.70
C ALA A 24 19.71 34.91 2.08
N ALA A 25 20.77 34.39 2.71
CA ALA A 25 21.26 34.90 3.98
C ALA A 25 21.91 36.30 3.86
N ILE A 26 22.71 36.51 2.82
CA ILE A 26 23.39 37.79 2.55
C ILE A 26 22.38 38.86 2.13
N GLU A 27 21.49 38.55 1.18
CA GLU A 27 20.45 39.49 0.72
C GLU A 27 19.53 39.89 1.88
N PHE A 28 19.29 39.01 2.85
CA PHE A 28 18.51 39.34 4.05
C PHE A 28 19.25 40.24 5.04
N GLN A 29 20.55 40.00 5.26
CA GLN A 29 21.40 40.88 6.08
C GLN A 29 21.47 42.30 5.49
N GLU A 30 21.53 42.39 4.16
CA GLU A 30 21.54 43.66 3.43
C GLU A 30 20.17 44.35 3.48
N VAL A 31 19.07 43.62 3.35
CA VAL A 31 17.68 44.15 3.39
C VAL A 31 17.28 44.64 4.79
N LEU A 32 17.82 44.05 5.86
CA LEU A 32 17.53 44.49 7.23
C LEU A 32 18.34 45.72 7.70
N GLY A 33 19.16 46.30 6.83
CA GLY A 33 19.67 47.66 6.97
C GLY A 33 20.33 47.99 8.31
N GLY A 34 21.60 47.58 8.49
CA GLY A 34 22.57 48.26 9.37
C GLY A 34 22.17 48.42 10.84
N GLY A 35 22.54 47.45 11.69
CA GLY A 35 22.38 47.60 13.14
C GLY A 35 22.66 46.37 13.98
N PHE A 36 22.79 45.20 13.37
CA PHE A 36 23.23 43.99 14.09
C PHE A 36 24.74 44.03 14.30
N ASN A 37 25.18 44.75 15.32
CA ASN A 37 26.56 44.72 15.82
C ASN A 37 26.90 43.30 16.26
N SER A 38 27.53 42.54 15.36
CA SER A 38 28.51 41.42 15.52
C SER A 38 28.32 40.33 16.59
N CYS A 39 27.32 40.37 17.46
CA CYS A 39 27.17 39.41 18.54
C CYS A 39 25.95 38.51 18.30
N SER A 40 26.22 37.22 18.19
CA SER A 40 25.28 36.09 18.32
C SER A 40 24.47 35.61 17.10
N LEU A 41 24.89 35.88 15.86
CA LEU A 41 24.32 35.20 14.68
C LEU A 41 24.97 33.84 14.35
N ASN A 42 26.00 33.44 15.10
CA ASN A 42 26.67 32.14 14.93
C ASN A 42 25.86 30.98 15.54
N ASP A 43 24.88 31.27 16.40
CA ASP A 43 23.90 30.28 16.87
C ASP A 43 22.55 30.55 16.20
N PRO A 44 22.08 29.66 15.30
CA PRO A 44 20.77 29.77 14.64
C PRO A 44 19.60 29.91 15.64
N ARG A 45 19.81 29.49 16.89
CA ARG A 45 18.81 29.51 17.97
C ARG A 45 18.70 30.86 18.66
N THR A 46 19.78 31.63 18.78
CA THR A 46 19.69 33.00 19.30
C THR A 46 18.96 33.89 18.31
N PHE A 47 19.21 33.68 17.01
CA PHE A 47 18.42 34.30 15.94
C PHE A 47 16.93 33.94 16.01
N GLU A 48 16.57 32.67 16.28
CA GLU A 48 15.16 32.29 16.50
C GLU A 48 14.57 32.95 17.77
N GLY A 49 15.32 33.01 18.87
CA GLY A 49 14.87 33.58 20.14
C GLY A 49 14.47 35.05 20.00
N GLU A 50 15.35 35.87 19.43
CA GLU A 50 15.12 37.31 19.22
C GLU A 50 13.95 37.60 18.25
N TRP A 51 13.66 36.69 17.33
CA TRP A 51 12.57 36.84 16.36
C TRP A 51 11.24 36.20 16.77
N SER A 52 11.25 35.27 17.72
CA SER A 52 10.07 34.53 18.16
C SER A 52 9.09 35.35 18.99
N GLU A 53 9.48 36.54 19.44
CA GLU A 53 8.66 37.38 20.32
C GLU A 53 7.43 37.99 19.62
N ASN A 54 7.32 37.93 18.28
CA ASN A 54 6.12 38.46 17.60
C ASN A 54 5.73 37.72 16.30
N PRO A 55 5.19 36.49 16.39
CA PRO A 55 4.86 35.63 15.23
C PRO A 55 3.71 36.16 14.35
N SER A 56 3.01 37.21 14.77
CA SER A 56 1.92 37.86 14.04
C SER A 56 2.41 38.89 13.01
N ARG A 57 3.67 39.32 13.08
CA ARG A 57 4.24 40.33 12.18
C ARG A 57 5.00 39.65 11.04
N THR A 58 4.28 39.27 10.00
CA THR A 58 4.92 38.87 8.73
C THR A 58 5.60 40.12 8.16
N PRO A 59 6.89 40.08 7.83
CA PRO A 59 7.56 41.25 7.25
C PRO A 59 6.92 41.65 5.93
N ASP A 60 6.87 42.96 5.66
CA ASP A 60 6.16 43.54 4.50
C ASP A 60 6.64 43.02 3.14
N HIS A 61 7.84 42.44 3.08
CA HIS A 61 8.43 41.84 1.88
C HIS A 61 7.98 40.39 1.62
N PHE A 62 7.22 39.76 2.52
CA PHE A 62 6.58 38.46 2.28
C PHE A 62 5.10 38.65 1.98
N SER A 63 4.67 38.10 0.85
CA SER A 63 3.29 38.22 0.36
C SER A 63 2.29 37.41 1.20
N SER A 64 2.76 36.46 2.02
CA SER A 64 1.91 35.69 2.93
C SER A 64 2.68 35.10 4.12
N PRO A 65 1.99 34.79 5.23
CA PRO A 65 2.59 34.07 6.36
C PRO A 65 3.15 32.69 5.98
N ALA A 66 2.54 32.01 4.99
CA ALA A 66 3.00 30.71 4.51
C ALA A 66 4.35 30.80 3.79
N GLN A 67 4.52 31.81 2.94
CA GLN A 67 5.78 32.08 2.23
C GLN A 67 6.90 32.41 3.22
N TYR A 68 6.61 33.25 4.23
CA TYR A 68 7.53 33.55 5.30
C TYR A 68 7.94 32.30 6.10
N ARG A 69 6.98 31.44 6.48
CA ARG A 69 7.28 30.16 7.19
C ARG A 69 8.12 29.21 6.35
N ALA A 70 7.84 29.09 5.05
CA ALA A 70 8.62 28.26 4.13
C ALA A 70 10.07 28.77 4.02
N TRP A 71 10.24 30.08 3.83
CA TRP A 71 11.55 30.73 3.82
C TRP A 71 12.30 30.55 5.14
N ARG A 72 11.64 30.79 6.28
CA ARG A 72 12.19 30.58 7.63
C ARG A 72 12.71 29.16 7.82
N HIS A 73 11.94 28.16 7.38
CA HIS A 73 12.37 26.76 7.42
C HIS A 73 13.61 26.49 6.56
N ILE A 74 13.70 27.10 5.37
CA ILE A 74 14.87 26.96 4.49
C ILE A 74 16.11 27.57 5.14
N MET A 75 15.97 28.76 5.73
CA MET A 75 17.07 29.45 6.41
C MET A 75 17.59 28.68 7.61
N ILE A 76 16.71 28.23 8.52
CA ILE A 76 17.11 27.42 9.67
C ILE A 76 17.81 26.13 9.21
N SER A 77 17.24 25.45 8.22
CA SER A 77 17.85 24.23 7.67
C SER A 77 19.23 24.48 7.06
N GLY A 78 19.42 25.65 6.43
CA GLY A 78 20.71 26.07 5.88
C GLY A 78 21.75 26.38 6.97
N LEU A 79 21.33 27.10 8.00
CA LEU A 79 22.17 27.46 9.14
C LEU A 79 22.57 26.24 9.99
N GLU A 80 21.65 25.30 10.22
CA GLU A 80 21.94 24.02 10.88
C GLU A 80 22.92 23.17 10.05
N ALA A 81 22.77 23.16 8.71
CA ALA A 81 23.73 22.48 7.85
C ALA A 81 25.14 23.13 7.89
N PHE A 82 25.21 24.46 8.02
CA PHE A 82 26.46 25.22 8.07
C PHE A 82 27.21 25.04 9.39
N SER A 83 26.49 25.05 10.53
CA SER A 83 27.11 24.97 11.85
C SER A 83 27.65 23.57 12.19
N GLY A 84 27.40 22.56 11.35
CA GLY A 84 27.70 21.16 11.63
C GLY A 84 26.86 20.57 12.76
N GLN A 85 25.99 21.38 13.40
CA GLN A 85 25.02 20.89 14.35
C GLN A 85 23.97 20.09 13.59
N LYS A 86 23.85 18.79 13.89
CA LYS A 86 22.68 18.04 13.43
C LYS A 86 21.44 18.80 13.89
N SER A 87 20.64 19.24 12.92
CA SER A 87 19.39 19.93 13.16
C SER A 87 18.64 19.31 14.33
N ARG A 88 18.21 20.11 15.32
CA ARG A 88 17.41 19.57 16.44
C ARG A 88 16.13 18.94 15.90
N LYS A 89 15.65 19.36 14.73
CA LYS A 89 14.55 18.71 14.02
C LYS A 89 14.92 17.32 13.52
N THR A 90 16.16 17.09 13.11
CA THR A 90 16.67 15.76 12.76
C THR A 90 16.91 14.90 14.01
N GLN A 91 17.40 15.49 15.10
CA GLN A 91 17.65 14.79 16.36
C GLN A 91 16.33 14.45 17.09
N VAL A 92 15.38 15.38 17.17
CA VAL A 92 14.01 15.16 17.67
C VAL A 92 13.23 14.26 16.72
N ALA A 93 13.45 14.32 15.41
CA ALA A 93 12.88 13.33 14.48
C ALA A 93 13.48 11.94 14.72
N GLU A 94 14.78 11.81 15.02
CA GLU A 94 15.39 10.52 15.38
C GLU A 94 14.88 9.99 16.73
N GLU A 95 14.70 10.87 17.71
CA GLU A 95 14.11 10.57 19.02
C GLU A 95 12.63 10.17 18.92
N GLY A 96 11.89 10.78 17.98
CA GLY A 96 10.48 10.46 17.68
C GLY A 96 10.26 9.36 16.63
N LYS A 97 11.33 8.81 16.03
CA LYS A 97 11.21 7.66 15.13
C LYS A 97 10.85 6.42 15.95
N ASP A 98 9.73 5.80 15.60
CA ASP A 98 9.42 4.46 16.08
C ASP A 98 10.51 3.44 15.65
N ASN A 99 10.50 2.29 16.32
CA ASN A 99 11.45 1.21 16.07
C ASN A 99 11.43 0.73 14.61
N TRP A 100 10.30 0.86 13.90
CA TRP A 100 10.19 0.47 12.50
C TRP A 100 10.94 1.42 11.55
N LEU A 101 10.86 2.72 11.77
CA LEU A 101 11.61 3.70 10.97
C LEU A 101 13.12 3.61 11.24
N ARG A 102 13.51 3.37 12.49
CA ARG A 102 14.91 3.09 12.85
C ARG A 102 15.41 1.80 12.19
N LEU A 103 14.59 0.76 12.13
CA LEU A 103 14.92 -0.50 11.45
C LEU A 103 15.14 -0.26 9.95
N ARG A 104 14.22 0.44 9.29
CA ARG A 104 14.34 0.78 7.86
C ARG A 104 15.61 1.57 7.57
N ASP A 105 15.91 2.60 8.38
CA ASP A 105 17.11 3.42 8.17
C ASP A 105 18.40 2.60 8.36
N SER A 106 18.38 1.58 9.22
CA SER A 106 19.48 0.62 9.39
C SER A 106 19.63 -0.29 8.16
N CYS A 107 18.52 -0.76 7.59
CA CYS A 107 18.52 -1.53 6.34
C CYS A 107 19.11 -0.69 5.18
N LYS A 108 18.71 0.58 5.08
CA LYS A 108 19.25 1.51 4.07
C LYS A 108 20.76 1.68 4.18
N LYS A 109 21.28 1.85 5.41
CA LYS A 109 22.73 1.95 5.67
C LYS A 109 23.50 0.68 5.27
N ARG A 110 22.83 -0.48 5.31
CA ARG A 110 23.38 -1.78 4.88
C ARG A 110 23.24 -2.05 3.38
N GLY A 111 22.66 -1.12 2.62
CA GLY A 111 22.49 -1.26 1.17
C GLY A 111 21.31 -2.13 0.75
N PHE A 112 20.33 -2.36 1.64
CA PHE A 112 19.07 -2.97 1.21
C PHE A 112 18.40 -2.07 0.16
N GLY A 113 17.89 -2.67 -0.91
CA GLY A 113 17.24 -1.91 -1.99
C GLY A 113 15.91 -1.28 -1.57
N ALA A 114 15.49 -0.23 -2.29
CA ALA A 114 14.26 0.52 -2.01
C ALA A 114 12.99 -0.35 -1.95
N VAL A 115 12.96 -1.48 -2.68
CA VAL A 115 11.84 -2.44 -2.62
C VAL A 115 11.69 -3.05 -1.23
N HIS A 116 12.79 -3.44 -0.57
CA HIS A 116 12.76 -3.98 0.79
C HIS A 116 12.31 -2.91 1.79
N GLU A 117 12.82 -1.68 1.65
CA GLU A 117 12.41 -0.56 2.50
C GLU A 117 10.91 -0.27 2.39
N ASN A 118 10.36 -0.25 1.17
CA ASN A 118 8.94 -0.03 0.93
C ASN A 118 8.07 -1.16 1.48
N ASN A 119 8.52 -2.41 1.35
CA ASN A 119 7.84 -3.57 1.90
C ASN A 119 7.79 -3.53 3.45
N LEU A 120 8.89 -3.12 4.11
CA LEU A 120 8.90 -2.92 5.56
C LEU A 120 7.94 -1.81 6.00
N LEU A 121 7.84 -0.72 5.24
CA LEU A 121 6.86 0.35 5.52
C LEU A 121 5.43 -0.14 5.37
N ALA A 122 5.15 -1.05 4.43
CA ALA A 122 3.85 -1.66 4.31
C ALA A 122 3.51 -2.53 5.53
N LEU A 123 4.45 -3.36 6.00
CA LEU A 123 4.29 -4.15 7.22
C LEU A 123 4.07 -3.26 8.46
N ARG A 124 4.84 -2.17 8.59
CA ARG A 124 4.71 -1.17 9.67
C ARG A 124 3.28 -0.65 9.82
N ARG A 125 2.54 -0.44 8.72
CA ARG A 125 1.15 0.07 8.79
C ARG A 125 0.23 -0.85 9.59
N TYR A 126 0.39 -2.16 9.45
CA TYR A 126 -0.40 -3.14 10.18
C TYR A 126 0.13 -3.35 11.60
N ALA A 127 1.46 -3.39 11.77
CA ALA A 127 2.10 -3.52 13.06
C ALA A 127 1.75 -2.37 14.01
N LEU A 128 1.79 -1.12 13.53
CA LEU A 128 1.44 0.05 14.36
C LEU A 128 -0.02 0.07 14.80
N LYS A 129 -0.95 -0.37 13.95
CA LYS A 129 -2.37 -0.49 14.34
C LYS A 129 -2.57 -1.48 15.49
N ALA A 130 -1.72 -2.51 15.55
CA ALA A 130 -1.73 -3.54 16.59
C ALA A 130 -0.79 -3.22 17.77
N GLY A 131 -0.07 -2.10 17.77
CA GLY A 131 0.93 -1.79 18.79
C GLY A 131 2.15 -2.71 18.80
N VAL A 132 2.44 -3.40 17.68
CA VAL A 132 3.48 -4.43 17.57
C VAL A 132 4.79 -3.82 17.07
N SER A 133 5.86 -4.04 17.83
CA SER A 133 7.23 -3.69 17.44
C SER A 133 7.84 -4.71 16.47
N PRO A 134 8.95 -4.39 15.77
CA PRO A 134 9.57 -5.34 14.84
C PRO A 134 9.98 -6.69 15.45
N ALA A 135 10.39 -6.69 16.73
CA ALA A 135 10.82 -7.89 17.45
C ALA A 135 9.64 -8.82 17.80
N GLU A 136 8.45 -8.26 18.02
CA GLU A 136 7.24 -8.98 18.40
C GLU A 136 6.49 -9.59 17.21
N VAL A 137 6.92 -9.30 15.99
CA VAL A 137 6.33 -9.91 14.80
C VAL A 137 6.62 -11.40 14.80
N THR A 138 5.59 -12.22 14.98
CA THR A 138 5.70 -13.68 14.94
C THR A 138 4.85 -14.25 13.82
N LYS A 139 5.08 -15.53 13.47
CA LYS A 139 4.24 -16.23 12.49
C LYS A 139 2.76 -16.27 12.90
N PRO A 140 2.39 -16.63 14.15
CA PRO A 140 0.99 -16.61 14.58
C PRO A 140 0.33 -15.22 14.47
N TRP A 141 1.06 -14.16 14.82
CA TRP A 141 0.57 -12.78 14.64
C TRP A 141 0.35 -12.45 13.17
N ALA A 142 1.33 -12.75 12.30
CA ALA A 142 1.26 -12.45 10.88
C ALA A 142 0.12 -13.23 10.20
N GLU A 143 -0.11 -14.48 10.59
CA GLU A 143 -1.24 -15.28 10.11
C GLU A 143 -2.59 -14.71 10.56
N SER A 144 -2.69 -14.27 11.82
CA SER A 144 -3.89 -13.62 12.33
C SER A 144 -4.23 -12.36 11.53
N VAL A 145 -3.26 -11.45 11.34
CA VAL A 145 -3.46 -10.24 10.55
C VAL A 145 -3.86 -10.56 9.12
N GLN A 146 -3.19 -11.52 8.48
CA GLN A 146 -3.45 -11.87 7.08
C GLN A 146 -4.88 -12.37 6.84
N LYS A 147 -5.53 -13.02 7.81
CA LYS A 147 -6.88 -13.58 7.65
C LYS A 147 -7.92 -12.53 7.30
N ASP A 148 -7.75 -11.32 7.85
CA ASP A 148 -8.70 -10.21 7.71
C ASP A 148 -8.39 -9.28 6.53
N LEU A 149 -7.26 -9.48 5.85
CA LEU A 149 -6.83 -8.63 4.74
C LEU A 149 -7.45 -9.04 3.40
N GLU A 150 -7.75 -8.03 2.58
CA GLU A 150 -8.14 -8.24 1.18
C GLU A 150 -7.00 -8.89 0.36
N GLN A 151 -7.31 -9.42 -0.82
CA GLN A 151 -6.30 -10.11 -1.63
C GLN A 151 -5.11 -9.22 -2.02
N SER A 152 -5.37 -7.97 -2.42
CA SER A 152 -4.35 -6.98 -2.78
C SER A 152 -3.46 -6.64 -1.60
N GLU A 153 -4.06 -6.40 -0.44
CA GLU A 153 -3.37 -6.10 0.81
C GLU A 153 -2.53 -7.29 1.30
N ARG A 154 -3.03 -8.52 1.18
CA ARG A 154 -2.28 -9.74 1.56
C ARG A 154 -0.99 -9.90 0.78
N ALA A 155 -0.99 -9.59 -0.52
CA ALA A 155 0.22 -9.70 -1.33
C ALA A 155 1.30 -8.72 -0.84
N VAL A 156 0.91 -7.46 -0.58
CA VAL A 156 1.79 -6.43 -0.05
C VAL A 156 2.26 -6.76 1.38
N PHE A 157 1.35 -7.23 2.24
CA PHE A 157 1.65 -7.65 3.61
C PHE A 157 2.66 -8.80 3.63
N ARG A 158 2.46 -9.85 2.81
CA ARG A 158 3.40 -10.98 2.67
C ARG A 158 4.77 -10.53 2.18
N ALA A 159 4.82 -9.59 1.23
CA ALA A 159 6.08 -9.02 0.77
C ALA A 159 6.80 -8.27 1.90
N GLY A 160 6.05 -7.58 2.76
CA GLY A 160 6.55 -6.97 3.99
C GLY A 160 7.12 -7.98 4.99
N VAL A 161 6.41 -9.09 5.23
CA VAL A 161 6.88 -10.20 6.09
C VAL A 161 8.16 -10.81 5.52
N GLY A 162 8.21 -11.10 4.22
CA GLY A 162 9.43 -11.59 3.58
C GLY A 162 10.60 -10.60 3.67
N ALA A 163 10.33 -9.30 3.55
CA ALA A 163 11.37 -8.28 3.76
C ALA A 163 11.89 -8.28 5.20
N LEU A 164 11.04 -8.50 6.20
CA LEU A 164 11.47 -8.63 7.60
C LEU A 164 12.33 -9.88 7.83
N ASP A 165 12.00 -11.01 7.20
CA ASP A 165 12.83 -12.22 7.25
C ASP A 165 14.23 -11.99 6.66
N CYS A 166 14.33 -11.26 5.55
CA CYS A 166 15.63 -10.84 5.00
C CYS A 166 16.42 -9.98 6.00
N VAL A 167 15.74 -9.12 6.75
CA VAL A 167 16.36 -8.26 7.77
C VAL A 167 16.80 -9.05 8.99
N ARG A 168 16.05 -10.08 9.40
CA ARG A 168 16.40 -11.03 10.47
C ARG A 168 17.65 -11.86 10.17
N ALA A 169 17.98 -12.02 8.89
CA ALA A 169 19.20 -12.70 8.48
C ALA A 169 20.47 -11.82 8.63
N ASP A 170 20.33 -10.49 8.79
CA ASP A 170 21.46 -9.61 9.08
C ASP A 170 21.74 -9.59 10.59
N ASP A 171 22.93 -10.08 10.98
CA ASP A 171 23.31 -10.25 12.39
C ASP A 171 23.37 -8.94 13.19
N ASP A 172 23.90 -7.86 12.59
CA ASP A 172 24.05 -6.60 13.34
C ASP A 172 22.70 -5.91 13.48
N ILE A 173 21.86 -5.92 12.43
CA ILE A 173 20.51 -5.38 12.54
C ILE A 173 19.71 -6.20 13.56
N SER A 174 19.77 -7.52 13.47
CA SER A 174 19.03 -8.41 14.37
C SER A 174 19.43 -8.21 15.83
N ARG A 175 20.72 -8.08 16.12
CA ARG A 175 21.21 -7.75 17.47
C ARG A 175 20.74 -6.36 17.91
N THR A 176 20.81 -5.36 17.04
CA THR A 176 20.45 -3.96 17.35
C THR A 176 18.98 -3.81 17.73
N PHE A 177 18.09 -4.54 17.05
CA PHE A 177 16.64 -4.43 17.23
C PHE A 177 16.04 -5.60 18.01
N ASN A 178 16.88 -6.47 18.59
CA ASN A 178 16.47 -7.69 19.30
C ASN A 178 15.50 -8.55 18.48
N LEU A 179 15.78 -8.72 17.18
CA LEU A 179 14.95 -9.53 16.29
C LEU A 179 15.25 -11.01 16.51
N SER A 180 14.21 -11.84 16.49
CA SER A 180 14.39 -13.30 16.42
C SER A 180 15.13 -13.66 15.12
N ARG A 181 16.11 -14.56 15.22
CA ARG A 181 16.79 -15.16 14.06
C ARG A 181 15.92 -16.21 13.36
N GLU A 182 14.87 -16.69 14.02
CA GLU A 182 13.93 -17.62 13.40
C GLU A 182 13.11 -16.87 12.33
N PRO A 183 13.12 -17.35 11.07
CA PRO A 183 12.32 -16.75 10.03
C PRO A 183 10.83 -16.98 10.33
N ILE A 184 10.01 -15.98 10.01
CA ILE A 184 8.55 -16.11 10.03
C ILE A 184 8.12 -17.14 8.98
N GLY A 185 8.81 -17.15 7.84
CA GLY A 185 8.61 -18.10 6.76
C GLY A 185 7.38 -17.78 5.91
N GLN A 186 7.02 -18.72 5.05
CA GLN A 186 5.84 -18.56 4.20
C GLN A 186 4.57 -18.64 5.03
N LEU A 187 3.78 -17.56 4.99
CA LEU A 187 2.44 -17.54 5.57
C LEU A 187 1.51 -18.45 4.79
N GLU A 188 0.57 -19.08 5.49
CA GLU A 188 -0.42 -19.94 4.86
C GLU A 188 -1.17 -19.20 3.75
N LYS A 189 -1.23 -19.83 2.58
CA LYS A 189 -2.06 -19.32 1.50
C LYS A 189 -3.50 -19.59 1.90
N LYS A 190 -4.30 -18.53 2.07
CA LYS A 190 -5.77 -18.68 2.14
C LYS A 190 -6.18 -19.58 1.00
N LEU A 191 -6.80 -20.69 1.36
CA LEU A 191 -7.33 -21.64 0.42
C LEU A 191 -8.24 -20.90 -0.57
N PRO A 192 -8.19 -21.24 -1.87
CA PRO A 192 -9.19 -20.71 -2.79
C PRO A 192 -10.58 -21.05 -2.23
N PRO A 193 -11.62 -20.23 -2.49
CA PRO A 193 -12.97 -20.50 -1.98
C PRO A 193 -13.45 -21.95 -2.25
N ASN A 194 -12.99 -22.55 -3.36
CA ASN A 194 -13.29 -23.93 -3.74
C ASN A 194 -12.59 -25.02 -2.94
N ALA A 195 -11.56 -24.72 -2.14
CA ALA A 195 -10.86 -25.76 -1.41
C ALA A 195 -11.63 -26.18 -0.13
N GLU A 196 -12.41 -25.29 0.46
CA GLU A 196 -13.32 -25.63 1.56
C GLU A 196 -14.61 -26.28 1.05
N ASN A 197 -15.06 -25.87 -0.13
CA ASN A 197 -16.25 -26.42 -0.77
C ASN A 197 -15.98 -26.71 -2.26
N PRO A 198 -15.44 -27.90 -2.58
CA PRO A 198 -15.12 -28.25 -3.96
C PRO A 198 -16.38 -28.30 -4.82
N LEU A 199 -16.22 -27.95 -6.10
CA LEU A 199 -17.30 -28.12 -7.07
C LEU A 199 -17.63 -29.62 -7.18
N PRO A 200 -18.92 -29.99 -7.28
CA PRO A 200 -19.32 -31.37 -7.56
C PRO A 200 -18.69 -31.84 -8.88
N PRO A 201 -18.38 -33.14 -9.04
CA PRO A 201 -17.64 -33.64 -10.20
C PRO A 201 -18.27 -33.25 -11.54
N ILE A 202 -19.61 -33.32 -11.63
CA ILE A 202 -20.36 -32.97 -12.85
C ILE A 202 -20.19 -31.48 -13.16
N LEU A 203 -20.44 -30.62 -12.18
CA LEU A 203 -20.28 -29.17 -12.32
C LEU A 203 -18.82 -28.80 -12.64
N ALA A 204 -17.84 -29.43 -11.99
CA ALA A 204 -16.42 -29.21 -12.23
C ALA A 204 -16.03 -29.55 -13.68
N ALA A 205 -16.54 -30.66 -14.22
CA ALA A 205 -16.31 -31.06 -15.60
C ALA A 205 -16.92 -30.07 -16.60
N GLU A 206 -18.18 -29.68 -16.39
CA GLU A 206 -18.89 -28.71 -17.25
C GLU A 206 -18.21 -27.33 -17.27
N VAL A 207 -17.79 -26.87 -16.09
CA VAL A 207 -17.05 -25.61 -15.93
C VAL A 207 -15.69 -25.70 -16.60
N GLY A 208 -14.98 -26.82 -16.44
CA GLY A 208 -13.68 -27.05 -17.09
C GLY A 208 -13.79 -26.98 -18.61
N ALA A 209 -14.75 -27.71 -19.19
CA ALA A 209 -15.00 -27.71 -20.64
C ALA A 209 -15.36 -26.32 -21.15
N TRP A 210 -16.20 -25.59 -20.41
CA TRP A 210 -16.58 -24.23 -20.76
C TRP A 210 -15.39 -23.27 -20.78
N LEU A 211 -14.57 -23.27 -19.73
CA LEU A 211 -13.42 -22.37 -19.62
C LEU A 211 -12.36 -22.65 -20.69
N GLU A 212 -12.14 -23.92 -21.05
CA GLU A 212 -11.24 -24.27 -22.17
C GLU A 212 -11.81 -23.80 -23.52
N GLY A 213 -13.13 -23.90 -23.74
CA GLY A 213 -13.78 -23.34 -24.92
C GLY A 213 -13.59 -21.83 -25.05
N LEU A 214 -13.75 -21.10 -23.95
CA LEU A 214 -13.50 -19.65 -23.91
C LEU A 214 -12.05 -19.30 -24.20
N LYS A 215 -11.10 -20.09 -23.69
CA LYS A 215 -9.66 -19.92 -23.89
C LYS A 215 -9.23 -20.23 -25.33
N ALA A 216 -9.87 -21.20 -25.98
CA ALA A 216 -9.65 -21.51 -27.40
C ALA A 216 -10.35 -20.53 -28.35
N GLY A 217 -11.36 -19.80 -27.85
CA GLY A 217 -12.29 -19.03 -28.66
C GLY A 217 -13.50 -19.91 -29.05
N GLU A 218 -14.70 -19.36 -28.92
CA GLU A 218 -15.93 -20.09 -29.24
C GLU A 218 -16.35 -19.88 -30.70
N PRO A 219 -16.84 -20.90 -31.42
CA PRO A 219 -17.45 -20.69 -32.72
C PRO A 219 -18.72 -19.84 -32.60
N VAL A 220 -18.86 -18.84 -33.46
CA VAL A 220 -20.01 -17.93 -33.56
C VAL A 220 -20.73 -18.14 -34.89
N GLY A 221 -21.95 -18.64 -34.79
CA GLY A 221 -22.86 -18.83 -35.92
C GLY A 221 -22.41 -19.91 -36.91
N PHE A 222 -23.16 -20.02 -38.01
CA PHE A 222 -23.00 -21.11 -38.99
C PHE A 222 -21.78 -20.98 -39.92
N ARG A 223 -21.05 -19.85 -39.91
CA ARG A 223 -19.97 -19.57 -40.87
C ARG A 223 -18.55 -19.85 -40.34
N GLY A 224 -18.42 -20.63 -39.26
CA GLY A 224 -17.11 -20.98 -38.69
C GLY A 224 -16.29 -19.78 -38.19
N ARG A 225 -16.92 -18.63 -37.94
CA ARG A 225 -16.24 -17.48 -37.33
C ARG A 225 -15.95 -17.82 -35.88
N MET A 226 -14.73 -17.60 -35.41
CA MET A 226 -14.37 -17.81 -34.01
C MET A 226 -14.43 -16.48 -33.25
N ARG A 227 -14.97 -16.49 -32.03
CA ARG A 227 -14.73 -15.43 -31.04
C ARG A 227 -13.24 -15.41 -30.73
N PRO A 228 -12.66 -14.22 -30.51
CA PRO A 228 -11.29 -14.14 -30.04
C PRO A 228 -11.18 -14.87 -28.69
N PRO A 229 -10.06 -15.58 -28.44
CA PRO A 229 -9.82 -16.20 -27.15
C PRO A 229 -9.80 -15.14 -26.05
N VAL A 230 -10.37 -15.48 -24.89
CA VAL A 230 -10.41 -14.56 -23.74
C VAL A 230 -9.09 -14.60 -22.96
N SER A 231 -8.77 -13.49 -22.27
CA SER A 231 -7.54 -13.42 -21.47
C SER A 231 -7.58 -14.34 -20.24
N GLU A 232 -6.41 -14.80 -19.79
CA GLU A 232 -6.27 -15.63 -18.57
C GLU A 232 -6.83 -14.93 -17.32
N SER A 233 -6.72 -13.61 -17.25
CA SER A 233 -7.33 -12.81 -16.17
C SER A 233 -8.86 -12.97 -16.15
N TRP A 234 -9.49 -12.97 -17.32
CA TRP A 234 -10.93 -13.14 -17.46
C TRP A 234 -11.37 -14.58 -17.15
N ILE A 235 -10.61 -15.59 -17.58
CA ILE A 235 -10.82 -17.00 -17.19
C ILE A 235 -10.79 -17.15 -15.67
N ARG A 236 -9.78 -16.54 -15.02
CA ARG A 236 -9.64 -16.55 -13.56
C ARG A 236 -10.85 -15.91 -12.87
N GLN A 237 -11.33 -14.77 -13.37
CA GLN A 237 -12.53 -14.11 -12.83
C GLN A 237 -13.77 -15.00 -12.92
N ASN A 238 -13.98 -15.69 -14.04
CA ASN A 238 -15.11 -16.60 -14.20
C ASN A 238 -15.01 -17.81 -13.27
N ARG A 239 -13.82 -18.38 -13.11
CA ARG A 239 -13.57 -19.47 -12.15
C ARG A 239 -13.90 -19.05 -10.72
N PHE A 240 -13.52 -17.84 -10.31
CA PHE A 240 -13.87 -17.29 -9.00
C PHE A 240 -15.36 -16.99 -8.86
N ALA A 241 -16.02 -16.53 -9.91
CA ALA A 241 -17.45 -16.27 -9.87
C ALA A 241 -18.24 -17.59 -9.69
N ILE A 242 -17.89 -18.64 -10.44
CA ILE A 242 -18.50 -19.97 -10.28
C ILE A 242 -18.26 -20.55 -8.89
N ALA A 243 -17.01 -20.46 -8.40
CA ALA A 243 -16.65 -20.85 -7.05
C ALA A 243 -17.55 -20.22 -5.98
N TRP A 244 -17.68 -18.91 -6.09
CA TRP A 244 -18.53 -18.11 -5.21
C TRP A 244 -20.00 -18.50 -5.34
N TYR A 245 -20.50 -18.71 -6.55
CA TYR A 245 -21.88 -19.14 -6.79
C TYR A 245 -22.16 -20.48 -6.13
N TRP A 246 -21.27 -21.46 -6.30
CA TRP A 246 -21.39 -22.77 -5.70
C TRP A 246 -21.43 -22.70 -4.17
N GLN A 247 -20.55 -21.92 -3.56
CA GLN A 247 -20.54 -21.71 -2.12
C GLN A 247 -21.88 -21.13 -1.62
N ARG A 248 -22.49 -20.23 -2.38
CA ARG A 248 -23.81 -19.68 -2.04
C ARG A 248 -24.94 -20.67 -2.29
N PHE A 249 -24.87 -21.42 -3.38
CA PHE A 249 -25.81 -22.50 -3.67
C PHE A 249 -25.84 -23.51 -2.52
N SER A 250 -24.70 -24.06 -2.12
CA SER A 250 -24.61 -25.08 -1.06
C SER A 250 -25.08 -24.56 0.30
N THR A 251 -25.00 -23.25 0.53
CA THR A 251 -25.53 -22.63 1.75
C THR A 251 -27.06 -22.57 1.72
N VAL A 252 -27.66 -22.29 0.56
CA VAL A 252 -29.11 -22.16 0.39
C VAL A 252 -29.79 -23.52 0.22
N PHE A 253 -29.06 -24.50 -0.33
CA PHE A 253 -29.53 -25.84 -0.65
C PHE A 253 -28.53 -26.89 -0.10
N PRO A 254 -28.45 -27.05 1.23
CA PRO A 254 -27.44 -27.93 1.84
C PRO A 254 -27.62 -29.41 1.52
N ASP A 255 -28.84 -29.85 1.20
CA ASP A 255 -29.16 -31.24 0.85
C ASP A 255 -28.78 -31.58 -0.61
N GLU A 256 -28.48 -30.56 -1.42
CA GLU A 256 -28.18 -30.69 -2.85
C GLU A 256 -26.67 -30.69 -3.10
N SER A 257 -26.04 -31.84 -2.87
CA SER A 257 -24.58 -31.98 -2.99
C SER A 257 -24.06 -32.10 -4.44
N ASP A 258 -24.89 -32.57 -5.38
CA ASP A 258 -24.55 -32.67 -6.81
C ASP A 258 -25.81 -32.39 -7.67
N PRO A 259 -26.27 -31.12 -7.70
CA PRO A 259 -27.50 -30.76 -8.38
C PRO A 259 -27.37 -30.85 -9.90
N GLU A 260 -28.49 -31.17 -10.56
CA GLU A 260 -28.57 -31.06 -12.01
C GLU A 260 -28.31 -29.62 -12.49
N MET A 261 -27.63 -29.49 -13.64
CA MET A 261 -27.29 -28.17 -14.21
C MET A 261 -28.52 -27.31 -14.52
N ALA A 262 -29.65 -27.93 -14.89
CA ALA A 262 -30.90 -27.23 -15.12
C ALA A 262 -31.46 -26.61 -13.83
N PHE A 263 -31.30 -27.30 -12.69
CA PHE A 263 -31.70 -26.77 -11.39
C PHE A 263 -30.81 -25.61 -10.94
N LEU A 264 -29.49 -25.72 -11.15
CA LEU A 264 -28.55 -24.61 -10.94
C LEU A 264 -28.91 -23.39 -11.79
N ALA A 265 -29.30 -23.59 -13.05
CA ALA A 265 -29.65 -22.51 -13.97
C ALA A 265 -31.11 -22.04 -13.87
N ALA A 266 -31.92 -22.59 -12.96
CA ALA A 266 -33.31 -22.18 -12.81
C ALA A 266 -33.41 -20.75 -12.25
N SER A 267 -34.32 -19.94 -12.82
CA SER A 267 -34.48 -18.55 -12.43
C SER A 267 -34.79 -18.38 -10.93
N GLU A 268 -35.60 -19.29 -10.37
CA GLU A 268 -35.91 -19.31 -8.94
C GLU A 268 -34.67 -19.57 -8.08
N THR A 269 -33.85 -20.56 -8.45
CA THR A 269 -32.59 -20.89 -7.77
C THR A 269 -31.65 -19.70 -7.75
N VAL A 270 -31.43 -19.05 -8.90
CA VAL A 270 -30.59 -17.85 -9.03
C VAL A 270 -31.14 -16.69 -8.19
N GLN A 271 -32.46 -16.48 -8.18
CA GLN A 271 -33.09 -15.45 -7.34
C GLN A 271 -32.96 -15.74 -5.85
N ARG A 272 -33.08 -17.00 -5.41
CA ARG A 272 -32.91 -17.39 -4.00
C ARG A 272 -31.47 -17.18 -3.55
N ILE A 273 -30.49 -17.56 -4.37
CA ILE A 273 -29.08 -17.31 -4.11
C ILE A 273 -28.77 -15.82 -4.07
N SER A 274 -29.32 -15.05 -5.01
CA SER A 274 -29.17 -13.59 -5.00
C SER A 274 -29.70 -12.99 -3.70
N ARG A 275 -30.91 -13.38 -3.26
CA ARG A 275 -31.52 -12.94 -2.00
C ARG A 275 -30.70 -13.32 -0.76
N SER A 276 -30.19 -14.54 -0.68
CA SER A 276 -29.39 -15.00 0.47
C SER A 276 -28.08 -14.20 0.61
N CYS A 277 -27.53 -13.71 -0.50
CA CYS A 277 -26.33 -12.86 -0.50
C CYS A 277 -26.56 -11.49 0.16
N PHE A 278 -27.80 -11.04 0.36
CA PHE A 278 -28.11 -9.80 1.07
C PHE A 278 -28.36 -10.01 2.57
N GLN A 279 -28.70 -11.23 2.98
CA GLN A 279 -29.19 -11.52 4.34
C GLN A 279 -28.09 -11.98 5.32
N HIS A 280 -26.94 -12.48 4.84
CA HIS A 280 -25.93 -13.08 5.71
C HIS A 280 -24.60 -12.28 5.81
N GLY A 281 -24.44 -11.56 6.94
CA GLY A 281 -23.18 -11.40 7.67
C GLY A 281 -22.20 -10.27 7.29
N PRO A 282 -21.28 -9.87 8.21
CA PRO A 282 -20.35 -8.74 8.09
C PRO A 282 -19.21 -8.91 7.07
N GLN A 283 -19.18 -10.01 6.31
CA GLN A 283 -18.25 -10.26 5.21
C GLN A 283 -18.96 -10.15 3.85
N GLN A 284 -19.86 -9.19 3.70
CA GLN A 284 -20.49 -8.97 2.40
C GLN A 284 -19.42 -8.51 1.41
N PRO A 285 -19.24 -9.19 0.26
CA PRO A 285 -18.49 -8.59 -0.82
C PRO A 285 -19.16 -7.26 -1.19
N ASN A 286 -18.35 -6.26 -1.54
CA ASN A 286 -18.82 -4.98 -2.05
C ASN A 286 -20.00 -5.22 -3.03
N PRO A 287 -21.13 -4.50 -2.92
CA PRO A 287 -22.28 -4.65 -3.82
C PRO A 287 -21.89 -4.70 -5.31
N ASP A 288 -20.91 -3.90 -5.73
CA ASP A 288 -20.40 -3.87 -7.11
C ASP A 288 -19.76 -5.21 -7.52
N PHE A 289 -19.11 -5.89 -6.56
CA PHE A 289 -18.52 -7.21 -6.77
C PHE A 289 -19.58 -8.28 -7.05
N LYS A 290 -20.76 -8.18 -6.41
CA LYS A 290 -21.86 -9.14 -6.60
C LYS A 290 -22.39 -9.09 -8.02
N VAL A 291 -22.65 -7.88 -8.53
CA VAL A 291 -23.14 -7.66 -9.90
C VAL A 291 -22.14 -8.18 -10.93
N GLY A 292 -20.85 -7.89 -10.72
CA GLY A 292 -19.78 -8.39 -11.57
C GLY A 292 -19.71 -9.92 -11.61
N TYR A 293 -19.84 -10.59 -10.46
CA TYR A 293 -19.80 -12.05 -10.40
C TYR A 293 -21.02 -12.69 -11.05
N PHE A 294 -22.23 -12.20 -10.74
CA PHE A 294 -23.44 -12.70 -11.39
C PHE A 294 -23.39 -12.53 -12.90
N LYS A 295 -22.86 -11.43 -13.42
CA LYS A 295 -22.67 -11.25 -14.86
C LYS A 295 -21.77 -12.32 -15.47
N ASN A 296 -20.68 -12.68 -14.79
CA ASN A 296 -19.76 -13.72 -15.23
C ASN A 296 -20.39 -15.13 -15.18
N ILE A 297 -21.11 -15.43 -14.09
CA ILE A 297 -21.81 -16.73 -13.92
C ILE A 297 -22.96 -16.87 -14.91
N LEU A 298 -23.66 -15.77 -15.21
CA LEU A 298 -24.84 -15.78 -16.08
C LEU A 298 -24.50 -16.34 -17.47
N LEU A 299 -23.34 -16.00 -18.02
CA LEU A 299 -22.86 -16.52 -19.30
C LEU A 299 -22.75 -18.05 -19.30
N PHE A 300 -22.30 -18.61 -18.18
CA PHE A 300 -22.26 -20.05 -17.99
C PHE A 300 -23.68 -20.62 -17.89
N LEU A 301 -24.47 -20.17 -16.90
CA LEU A 301 -25.82 -20.71 -16.65
C LEU A 301 -26.78 -20.60 -17.85
N GLN A 302 -26.61 -19.59 -18.71
CA GLN A 302 -27.42 -19.40 -19.91
C GLN A 302 -27.31 -20.52 -20.94
N ARG A 303 -26.29 -21.39 -20.87
CA ARG A 303 -26.24 -22.59 -21.75
C ARG A 303 -27.30 -23.63 -21.37
N TRP A 304 -27.82 -23.57 -20.14
CA TRP A 304 -28.89 -24.46 -19.63
C TRP A 304 -30.23 -23.75 -19.50
N ASN A 305 -30.22 -22.42 -19.33
CA ASN A 305 -31.42 -21.59 -19.34
C ASN A 305 -31.19 -20.30 -20.14
N PRO A 306 -31.42 -20.31 -21.48
CA PRO A 306 -31.16 -19.14 -22.33
C PRO A 306 -31.99 -17.90 -22.00
N GLN A 307 -33.10 -18.08 -21.27
CA GLN A 307 -33.99 -16.99 -20.81
C GLN A 307 -33.56 -16.43 -19.46
N LEU A 308 -32.50 -16.96 -18.85
CA LEU A 308 -32.01 -16.48 -17.58
C LEU A 308 -31.48 -15.05 -17.73
N THR A 309 -32.06 -14.15 -16.95
CA THR A 309 -31.66 -12.75 -16.86
C THR A 309 -31.01 -12.45 -15.52
N MET A 310 -30.35 -11.29 -15.41
CA MET A 310 -29.85 -10.82 -14.12
C MET A 310 -31.03 -10.69 -13.14
N PRO A 311 -30.90 -11.18 -11.89
CA PRO A 311 -31.93 -10.97 -10.88
C PRO A 311 -32.11 -9.46 -10.66
N ASN A 312 -33.37 -9.02 -10.57
CA ASN A 312 -33.69 -7.63 -10.24
C ASN A 312 -33.01 -7.27 -8.90
N GLN A 313 -32.25 -6.17 -8.91
CA GLN A 313 -31.56 -5.64 -7.72
C GLN A 313 -32.56 -5.13 -6.69
#